data_AF-A0A966NWR8-F1
#
_entry.id   AF-A0A966NWR8-F1
#
_cell.length_a   1.000
_cell.length_b   1.000
_cell.length_c   1.000
_cell.angle_alpha   90.00
_cell.angle_beta   90.00
_cell.angle_gamma   90.00
#
_symmetry.space_group_name_H-M   'P 1'
#
loop_
_entity.id
_entity.type
_entity.pdbx_description
1 polymer ?
#
loop_
_entity_poly.entity_id
_entity_poly.type
_entity_poly.pdbx_seq_one_letter_code
_entity_poly.pdbx_strand_id
1 'polypeptide(L)' 'IQVQRQDFNGKVITVRAHDTRAIAVMLDVTVDEVGDKLAELDLLFVPPTQ' A
#
# COMPACT_ATOMS: atom_id res chain seq x y z
N ILE A 1 -10.71 1.49 -0.94
CA ILE A 1 -9.92 2.07 -2.06
C ILE A 1 -10.39 1.51 -3.42
N GLN A 2 -10.33 0.20 -3.68
CA GLN A 2 -10.72 -0.38 -4.98
C GLN A 2 -12.18 -0.10 -5.39
N VAL A 3 -13.15 -0.35 -4.51
CA VAL A 3 -14.58 -0.07 -4.76
C VAL A 3 -14.82 1.39 -5.15
N GLN A 4 -14.18 2.32 -4.45
CA GLN A 4 -14.31 3.75 -4.73
C GLN A 4 -13.66 4.16 -6.05
N ARG A 5 -12.57 3.50 -6.46
CA ARG A 5 -11.85 3.80 -7.71
C ARG A 5 -12.33 2.97 -8.90
N GLN A 6 -13.27 2.03 -8.67
CA GLN A 6 -13.68 1.02 -9.65
C GLN A 6 -12.47 0.28 -10.27
N ASP A 7 -11.41 0.10 -9.48
CA ASP A 7 -10.12 -0.46 -9.91
C ASP A 7 -9.93 -1.87 -9.33
N PHE A 8 -10.13 -2.87 -10.18
CA PHE A 8 -10.11 -4.29 -9.83
C PHE A 8 -9.05 -5.07 -10.60
N ASN A 9 -7.84 -4.53 -10.70
CA ASN A 9 -6.71 -5.20 -11.35
C ASN A 9 -6.28 -6.54 -10.68
N GLY A 10 -6.87 -6.90 -9.53
CA GLY A 10 -6.80 -8.24 -8.94
C GLY A 10 -5.45 -8.69 -8.35
N LYS A 11 -4.35 -8.01 -8.68
CA LYS A 11 -2.99 -8.38 -8.25
C LYS A 11 -2.25 -7.30 -7.47
N VAL A 12 -2.42 -6.04 -7.85
CA VAL A 12 -1.75 -4.89 -7.22
C VAL A 12 -2.73 -3.71 -7.17
N ILE A 13 -2.65 -2.91 -6.11
CA ILE A 13 -3.34 -1.62 -6.01
C ILE A 13 -2.32 -0.51 -5.81
N THR A 14 -2.45 0.59 -6.58
CA THR A 14 -1.65 1.79 -6.34
C THR A 14 -2.34 2.66 -5.27
N VAL A 15 -1.65 2.89 -4.15
CA VAL A 15 -2.14 3.74 -3.05
C VAL A 15 -1.68 5.19 -3.24
N ARG A 16 -2.49 6.15 -2.80
CA ARG A 16 -2.14 7.59 -2.78
C ARG A 16 -1.63 7.97 -1.40
N ALA A 17 -0.95 9.12 -1.28
CA ALA A 17 -0.38 9.59 -0.01
C ALA A 17 -1.38 9.71 1.16
N HIS A 18 -2.68 9.94 0.90
CA HIS A 18 -3.69 9.94 1.96
C HIS A 18 -4.06 8.53 2.44
N ASP A 19 -4.04 7.54 1.55
CA ASP A 19 -4.27 6.14 1.91
C ASP A 19 -3.15 5.64 2.83
N THR A 20 -1.91 6.07 2.57
CA THR A 20 -0.73 5.74 3.40
C THR A 20 -0.94 6.09 4.87
N ARG A 21 -1.58 7.22 5.16
CA ARG A 21 -1.91 7.60 6.55
C ARG A 21 -2.94 6.69 7.20
N ALA A 22 -3.98 6.29 6.45
CA ALA A 22 -4.98 5.36 6.97
C ALA A 22 -4.35 3.97 7.23
N ILE A 23 -3.45 3.54 6.35
CA ILE A 23 -2.71 2.29 6.51
C ILE A 23 -1.79 2.34 7.74
N ALA A 24 -1.08 3.46 7.96
CA ALA A 24 -0.25 3.67 9.16
C ALA A 24 -1.04 3.45 10.46
N VAL A 25 -2.23 4.06 10.55
CA VAL A 25 -3.14 3.90 11.70
C VAL A 25 -3.61 2.45 11.86
N MET A 26 -3.90 1.74 10.76
CA MET A 26 -4.32 0.33 10.81
C MET A 26 -3.20 -0.61 11.25
N LEU A 27 -1.95 -0.28 10.93
CA LEU A 27 -0.77 -1.09 11.21
C LEU A 27 -0.07 -0.72 12.54
N ASP A 28 -0.56 0.31 13.23
CA ASP A 28 0.03 0.86 14.45
C ASP A 28 1.51 1.27 14.30
N VAL A 29 1.81 1.97 13.19
CA VAL A 29 3.15 2.48 12.86
C VAL A 29 3.07 3.95 12.42
N THR A 30 4.21 4.64 12.39
CA THR A 30 4.29 5.97 11.79
C THR A 30 4.19 5.89 10.27
N VAL A 31 3.85 7.02 9.62
CA VAL A 31 3.70 7.09 8.15
C VAL A 31 4.99 6.70 7.42
N ASP A 32 6.14 7.06 7.99
CA ASP A 32 7.46 6.78 7.41
C ASP A 32 7.82 5.28 7.49
N GLU A 33 7.28 4.57 8.49
CA GLU A 33 7.49 3.12 8.70
C GLU A 33 6.54 2.24 7.87
N VAL A 34 5.51 2.82 7.22
CA VAL A 34 4.52 2.03 6.46
C VAL A 34 5.19 1.22 5.34
N GLY A 35 6.18 1.80 4.65
CA GLY A 35 6.91 1.12 3.58
C GLY A 35 7.60 -0.14 4.11
N ASP A 36 8.39 0.02 5.17
CA ASP A 36 9.12 -1.09 5.81
C ASP A 36 8.15 -2.16 6.32
N LYS A 37 7.04 -1.76 6.95
CA LYS A 37 6.05 -2.71 7.45
C LYS A 37 5.36 -3.50 6.35
N LEU A 38 5.03 -2.86 5.23
CA LEU A 38 4.48 -3.56 4.06
C LEU A 38 5.51 -4.49 3.41
N ALA A 39 6.80 -4.14 3.45
CA ALA A 39 7.88 -4.99 2.96
C ALA A 39 8.04 -6.25 3.82
N GLU A 40 8.02 -6.12 5.15
CA GLU A 40 8.06 -7.25 6.09
C GLU A 40 6.92 -8.26 5.86
N LEU A 41 5.75 -7.76 5.44
CA LEU A 41 4.57 -8.57 5.16
C LEU A 41 4.53 -9.13 3.72
N ASP A 42 5.56 -8.87 2.91
CA ASP A 42 5.62 -9.24 1.49
C ASP A 42 4.45 -8.66 0.66
N LEU A 43 4.02 -7.44 0.99
CA LEU A 43 2.91 -6.73 0.36
C LEU A 43 3.34 -5.58 -0.56
N LEU A 44 4.63 -5.25 -0.61
CA LEU A 44 5.16 -4.25 -1.56
C LEU A 44 5.38 -4.86 -2.94
N PHE A 45 4.77 -4.25 -3.95
CA PHE A 45 5.04 -4.59 -5.34
C PHE A 45 6.25 -3.80 -5.86
N VAL A 46 7.30 -4.51 -6.28
CA VAL A 46 8.43 -3.94 -7.02
C VAL A 46 8.26 -4.31 -8.50
N PRO A 47 8.07 -3.33 -9.41
CA PRO A 47 7.99 -3.63 -10.83
C PRO A 47 9.33 -4.21 -11.33
N PRO A 48 9.32 -5.20 -12.24
CA PRO A 48 10.54 -5.72 -12.82
C PRO A 48 11.29 -4.59 -13.54
N THR A 49 12.58 -4.45 -13.27
CA THR A 49 13.47 -3.54 -14.00
C THR A 49 13.47 -3.96 -15.47
N GLN A 50 13.00 -3.09 -16.37
CA GLN A 50 13.09 -3.31 -17.81
C GLN A 50 14.51 -3.05 -18.33
#